data_AF-A0A962Z2M6-F1
#
_entry.id   AF-A0A962Z2M6-F1
#
_cell.length_a   1.000
_cell.length_b   1.000
_cell.length_c   1.000
_cell.angle_alpha   90.00
_cell.angle_beta   90.00
_cell.angle_gamma   90.00
#
_symmetry.space_group_name_H-M   'P 1'
#
loop_
_entity.id
_entity.type
_entity.pdbx_description
1 polymer ?
#
loop_
_entity_poly.entity_id
_entity_poly.type
_entity_poly.pdbx_seq_one_letter_code
_entity_poly.pdbx_strand_id
1 'polypeptide(L)'
;MSQHQPLNRRVITPPFLVLGVLFLIAVYYLGVRFVNGMGFVTNLNGGYAWGLWVVYDIVIGTALACGGYALAVVVYVANKGKYHP
;
A
#
# COMPACT_ATOMS: atom_id res chain seq x y z
N MET A 1 13.02 -28.39 -9.26
CA MET A 1 13.57 -27.07 -9.64
C MET A 1 12.54 -26.39 -10.53
N SER A 2 11.78 -25.45 -9.98
CA SER A 2 10.74 -24.74 -10.73
C SER A 2 11.41 -23.85 -11.77
N GLN A 3 11.13 -24.11 -13.04
CA GLN A 3 11.78 -23.46 -14.17
C GLN A 3 11.22 -22.04 -14.29
N HIS A 4 11.99 -21.03 -13.86
CA HIS A 4 11.63 -19.62 -14.02
C HIS A 4 11.80 -19.21 -15.50
N GLN A 5 10.79 -19.52 -16.30
CA GLN A 5 10.74 -19.09 -17.68
C GLN A 5 10.40 -17.59 -17.72
N PRO A 6 11.21 -16.73 -18.38
CA PRO A 6 10.88 -15.31 -18.48
C PRO A 6 9.58 -15.18 -19.25
N LEU A 7 8.53 -14.68 -18.58
CA LEU A 7 7.29 -14.29 -19.22
C LEU A 7 7.59 -13.10 -20.14
N ASN A 8 7.86 -13.38 -21.42
CA ASN A 8 8.03 -12.39 -22.47
C ASN A 8 6.66 -11.77 -22.86
N ARG A 9 5.95 -11.22 -21.87
CA ARG A 9 4.74 -10.42 -22.08
C ARG A 9 5.07 -8.95 -21.89
N ARG A 10 4.34 -8.10 -22.60
CA ARG A 10 4.44 -6.64 -22.42
C ARG A 10 4.08 -6.29 -20.97
N VAL A 11 4.97 -5.52 -20.32
CA VAL A 11 4.77 -4.99 -18.95
C VAL A 11 3.56 -4.06 -18.90
N ILE A 12 3.29 -3.35 -20.00
CA ILE A 12 2.11 -2.49 -20.17
C ILE A 12 0.89 -3.37 -20.42
N THR A 13 0.29 -3.80 -19.32
CA THR A 13 -1.00 -4.48 -19.30
C THR A 13 -2.10 -3.50 -18.86
N PRO A 14 -3.38 -3.76 -19.17
CA PRO A 14 -4.49 -2.94 -18.66
C PRO A 14 -4.45 -2.68 -17.14
N PRO A 15 -4.22 -3.68 -16.25
CA PRO A 15 -4.10 -3.41 -14.82
C PRO A 15 -2.87 -2.56 -14.48
N PHE A 16 -1.75 -2.72 -15.19
CA PHE A 16 -0.57 -1.88 -15.00
C PHE A 16 -0.87 -0.41 -15.34
N LEU A 17 -1.63 -0.14 -16.40
CA LEU A 17 -2.05 1.22 -16.75
C LEU A 17 -2.98 1.81 -15.69
N VAL A 18 -3.95 1.05 -15.19
CA VAL A 18 -4.87 1.51 -14.12
C VAL A 18 -4.09 1.86 -12.86
N LEU A 19 -3.20 0.98 -12.39
CA LEU A 19 -2.35 1.23 -11.24
C LEU A 19 -1.39 2.41 -11.48
N GLY A 20 -0.86 2.56 -12.70
CA GLY A 20 -0.03 3.69 -13.08
C GLY A 20 -0.75 5.03 -13.02
N VAL A 21 -2.01 5.10 -13.48
CA VAL A 21 -2.83 6.31 -13.36
C VAL A 21 -3.11 6.65 -11.91
N LEU A 22 -3.47 5.65 -11.08
CA LEU A 22 -3.68 5.85 -9.64
C LEU A 22 -2.41 6.36 -8.94
N PHE A 23 -1.24 5.84 -9.32
CA PHE A 23 0.04 6.30 -8.81
C PHE A 23 0.30 7.77 -9.16
N LEU A 24 0.04 8.18 -10.41
CA LEU A 24 0.22 9.59 -10.82
C LEU A 24 -0.71 10.54 -10.05
N ILE A 25 -1.96 10.13 -9.79
CA ILE A 25 -2.90 10.90 -8.96
C ILE A 25 -2.35 11.03 -7.53
N ALA A 26 -1.82 9.95 -6.95
CA ALA A 26 -1.24 9.97 -5.62
C ALA A 26 -0.02 10.91 -5.53
N VAL A 27 0.88 10.87 -6.53
CA VAL A 27 2.05 11.75 -6.60
C VAL A 27 1.64 13.22 -6.73
N TYR A 28 0.59 13.52 -7.50
CA TYR A 28 0.05 14.88 -7.60
C TYR A 28 -0.42 15.42 -6.24
N TYR A 29 -1.26 14.68 -5.52
CA TYR A 29 -1.73 15.10 -4.20
C TYR A 29 -0.62 15.13 -3.15
N LEU A 30 0.40 14.29 -3.29
CA LEU A 30 1.60 14.34 -2.45
C LEU A 30 2.37 15.66 -2.67
N GLY A 31 2.54 16.10 -3.91
CA GLY A 31 3.13 17.40 -4.23
C GLY A 31 2.32 18.56 -3.65
N VAL A 32 0.99 18.55 -3.86
CA VAL A 32 0.08 19.55 -3.29
C VAL A 32 0.17 19.58 -1.76
N ARG A 33 0.31 18.41 -1.10
CA ARG A 33 0.47 18.31 0.36
C ARG A 33 1.72 19.04 0.85
N PHE A 34 2.84 18.91 0.14
CA PHE A 34 4.09 19.57 0.54
C PHE A 34 4.08 21.08 0.31
N VAL A 35 3.33 21.57 -0.68
CA VAL A 35 3.26 23.01 -1.00
C VAL A 35 2.16 23.73 -0.19
N ASN A 36 0.95 23.17 -0.14
CA ASN A 36 -0.24 23.81 0.44
C ASN A 36 -0.57 23.32 1.87
N GLY A 37 0.18 22.33 2.38
CA GLY A 37 -0.02 21.76 3.70
C GLY A 37 -1.18 20.76 3.80
N MET A 38 -1.37 20.20 5.00
CA MET A 38 -2.35 19.14 5.24
C MET A 38 -3.80 19.65 5.25
N GLY A 39 -4.04 20.87 5.75
CA GLY A 39 -5.38 21.46 5.77
C GLY A 39 -6.03 21.55 4.40
N PHE A 40 -5.25 21.83 3.35
CA PHE A 40 -5.75 21.91 1.98
C PHE A 40 -6.10 20.53 1.38
N VAL A 41 -5.25 19.52 1.61
CA VAL A 41 -5.41 18.18 0.99
C VAL A 41 -6.43 17.32 1.74
N THR A 42 -6.57 17.51 3.05
CA THR A 42 -7.39 16.63 3.91
C THR A 42 -8.52 17.36 4.63
N ASN A 43 -8.72 18.66 4.35
CA ASN A 43 -9.73 19.52 4.97
C ASN A 43 -9.67 19.52 6.52
N LEU A 44 -8.47 19.34 7.09
CA LEU A 44 -8.28 19.38 8.54
C LEU A 44 -8.47 20.80 9.07
N ASN A 45 -9.14 20.91 10.21
CA ASN A 45 -9.41 22.15 10.94
C ASN A 45 -8.99 21.98 12.42
N GLY A 46 -8.85 23.07 13.17
CA GLY A 46 -8.50 23.06 14.59
C GLY A 46 -9.42 22.21 15.49
N GLY A 47 -10.67 21.93 15.07
CA GLY A 47 -11.56 21.00 15.76
C GLY A 47 -11.42 19.52 15.36
N TYR A 48 -10.83 19.23 14.19
CA TYR A 48 -10.68 17.89 13.63
C TYR A 48 -9.28 17.74 13.02
N ALA A 49 -8.27 17.76 13.87
CA ALA A 49 -6.87 17.71 13.44
C ALA A 49 -6.44 16.34 12.89
N TRP A 50 -7.22 15.27 13.17
CA TRP A 50 -6.86 13.90 12.80
C TRP A 50 -7.54 13.44 11.51
N GLY A 51 -8.75 13.92 11.21
CA GLY A 51 -9.50 13.64 9.98
C GLY A 51 -9.52 12.17 9.52
N LEU A 52 -9.66 11.97 8.22
CA LEU A 52 -9.74 10.63 7.61
C LEU A 52 -8.37 9.94 7.48
N TRP A 53 -7.29 10.71 7.39
CA TRP A 53 -5.96 10.16 7.10
C TRP A 53 -5.45 9.24 8.22
N VAL A 54 -5.72 9.58 9.49
CA VAL A 54 -5.39 8.75 10.67
C VAL A 54 -6.08 7.39 10.62
N VAL A 55 -7.33 7.33 10.17
CA VAL A 55 -8.05 6.05 10.07
C VAL A 55 -7.41 5.18 8.98
N TYR A 56 -7.01 5.79 7.87
CA TYR A 56 -6.40 5.06 6.76
C TYR A 56 -4.99 4.56 7.09
N ASP A 57 -4.12 5.42 7.62
CA ASP A 57 -2.72 5.06 7.87
C ASP A 57 -2.56 4.17 9.12
N ILE A 58 -3.20 4.53 10.24
CA ILE A 58 -3.02 3.86 11.52
C ILE A 58 -3.94 2.66 11.66
N VAL A 59 -5.20 2.73 11.23
CA VAL A 59 -6.11 1.59 11.44
C VAL A 59 -6.02 0.61 10.28
N ILE A 60 -6.29 1.05 9.06
CA ILE A 60 -6.38 0.15 7.90
C ILE A 60 -5.00 -0.34 7.46
N GLY A 61 -4.05 0.60 7.30
CA GLY A 61 -2.69 0.29 6.86
C GLY A 61 -1.96 -0.66 7.81
N THR A 62 -1.99 -0.37 9.11
CA THR A 62 -1.33 -1.24 10.09
C THR A 62 -2.03 -2.58 10.24
N ALA A 63 -3.37 -2.65 10.23
CA ALA A 63 -4.10 -3.91 10.35
C ALA A 63 -3.75 -4.88 9.20
N LEU A 64 -3.66 -4.37 7.96
CA LEU A 64 -3.26 -5.15 6.80
C LEU A 64 -1.79 -5.62 6.90
N ALA A 65 -0.87 -4.74 7.31
CA ALA A 65 0.54 -5.07 7.46
C ALA A 65 0.79 -6.11 8.57
N CYS A 66 0.16 -5.92 9.73
CA CYS A 66 0.28 -6.81 10.88
C CYS A 66 -0.27 -8.22 10.57
N GLY A 67 -1.35 -8.32 9.80
CA GLY A 67 -1.90 -9.61 9.38
C GLY A 67 -0.92 -10.42 8.53
N GLY A 68 -0.31 -9.79 7.53
CA GLY A 68 0.70 -10.43 6.68
C GLY A 68 1.96 -10.83 7.48
N TYR A 69 2.42 -9.95 8.38
CA TYR A 69 3.57 -10.23 9.24
C TYR A 69 3.32 -11.39 10.20
N ALA A 70 2.16 -11.40 10.89
CA ALA A 70 1.80 -12.48 11.79
C ALA A 70 1.72 -13.83 11.05
N LEU A 71 1.13 -13.85 9.85
CA LEU A 71 1.09 -15.05 9.02
C LEU A 71 2.49 -15.52 8.63
N ALA A 72 3.38 -14.61 8.22
CA ALA A 72 4.75 -14.96 7.90
C ALA A 72 5.48 -15.56 9.11
N VAL A 73 5.35 -14.98 10.29
CA VAL A 73 5.96 -15.53 11.52
C VAL A 73 5.41 -16.93 11.82
N VAL A 74 4.08 -17.12 11.78
CA VAL A 74 3.49 -18.43 12.08
C VAL A 74 3.91 -19.49 11.06
N VAL A 75 3.88 -19.18 9.76
CA VAL A 75 4.18 -20.16 8.71
C VAL A 75 5.68 -20.48 8.65
N TYR A 76 6.54 -19.47 8.65
CA TYR A 76 7.98 -19.66 8.46
C TYR A 76 8.72 -19.99 9.76
N VAL A 77 8.39 -19.31 10.87
CA VAL A 77 9.11 -19.49 12.14
C VAL A 77 8.49 -20.63 12.93
N ALA A 78 7.20 -20.54 13.27
CA ALA A 78 6.57 -21.52 14.15
C ALA A 78 6.33 -22.88 13.45
N ASN A 79 5.98 -22.86 12.16
CA ASN A 79 5.63 -24.06 11.41
C ASN A 79 6.72 -24.53 10.42
N LYS A 80 7.94 -23.96 10.52
CA LYS A 80 9.14 -24.35 9.75
C LYS A 80 8.91 -24.46 8.23
N GLY A 81 8.03 -23.63 7.68
CA GLY A 81 7.76 -23.62 6.24
C GLY A 81 6.92 -24.80 5.73
N LYS A 82 6.19 -25.53 6.58
CA LYS A 82 5.34 -26.67 6.16
C LYS A 82 4.24 -26.26 5.15
N TYR A 83 3.82 -24.99 5.14
CA TYR A 83 2.85 -24.45 4.16
C TYR A 83 3.51 -23.62 3.05
N HIS A 84 4.84 -23.68 2.89
CA HIS A 84 5.49 -23.07 1.75
C HIS A 84 5.33 -23.94 0.50
N PRO A 85 4.80 -23.39 -0.61
CA PRO A 85 4.88 -24.03 -1.92
C PRO A 85 6.30 -24.02 -2.48
#